data_AF-A0A2T2R6G0-F1
#
_entry.id   AF-A0A2T2R6G0-F1
#
_cell.length_a   1.000
_cell.length_b   1.000
_cell.length_c   1.000
_cell.angle_alpha   90.00
_cell.angle_beta   90.00
_cell.angle_gamma   90.00
#
_symmetry.space_group_name_H-M   'P 1'
#
loop_
_entity.id
_entity.type
_entity.pdbx_description
1 polymer ?
#
loop_
_entity_poly.entity_id
_entity_poly.type
_entity_poly.pdbx_seq_one_letter_code
_entity_poly.pdbx_strand_id
1 'polypeptide(L)'
;MPAVTGGERGRWRPSGQGRGQYRVVMAADPARRTVPTLAGSGLTGLVLCGGAGRRLGGDKALATVQGRALIDRAVAGLRPVCATVLLAVGNDGQRLSGRADATVVDQPPGAGPLAGVAAGLAVAPT
;
A
#
# COMPACT_ATOMS: atom_id res chain seq x y z
N MET A 1 -9.94 43.45 -7.53
CA MET A 1 -8.82 42.75 -8.19
C MET A 1 -7.52 43.14 -7.48
N PRO A 2 -6.94 42.28 -6.64
CA PRO A 2 -5.52 42.38 -6.38
C PRO A 2 -4.78 41.15 -6.88
N ALA A 3 -3.70 41.44 -7.59
CA ALA A 3 -2.69 40.51 -8.06
C ALA A 3 -2.03 39.78 -6.88
N VAL A 4 -1.81 38.48 -7.05
CA VAL A 4 -0.95 37.70 -6.15
C VAL A 4 0.46 37.77 -6.70
N THR A 5 1.22 38.71 -6.15
CA THR A 5 2.67 38.81 -6.23
C THR A 5 3.31 37.61 -5.53
N GLY A 6 4.44 37.14 -6.06
CA GLY A 6 5.16 35.96 -5.59
C GLY A 6 5.37 35.92 -4.07
N GLY A 7 4.99 34.78 -3.48
CA GLY A 7 5.12 34.49 -2.06
C GLY A 7 5.88 33.18 -1.88
N GLU A 8 7.00 33.29 -1.19
CA GLU A 8 8.06 32.34 -0.91
C GLU A 8 7.64 30.90 -0.58
N ARG A 9 8.44 29.96 -1.10
CA ARG A 9 8.41 28.53 -0.75
C ARG A 9 8.73 28.34 0.73
N GLY A 10 7.69 28.36 1.57
CA GLY A 10 7.78 28.08 3.00
C GLY A 10 8.36 26.70 3.26
N ARG A 11 9.60 26.66 3.75
CA ARG A 11 10.26 25.45 4.24
C ARG A 11 9.56 24.99 5.51
N TRP A 12 8.81 23.90 5.42
CA TRP A 12 8.28 23.20 6.59
C TRP A 12 9.43 22.81 7.54
N ARG A 13 9.32 23.16 8.82
CA ARG A 13 10.29 22.84 9.88
C ARG A 13 9.64 21.86 10.85
N PRO A 14 10.21 20.66 11.07
CA PRO A 14 9.67 19.71 12.03
C PRO A 14 10.01 20.16 13.45
N SER A 15 9.01 20.33 14.30
CA SER A 15 9.18 20.30 15.75
C SER A 15 9.03 18.85 16.21
N GLY A 16 10.13 18.11 16.24
CA GLY A 16 10.16 16.74 16.73
C GLY A 16 11.34 15.95 16.16
N GLN A 17 12.21 15.44 17.05
CA GLN A 17 13.30 14.53 16.71
C GLN A 17 12.74 13.18 16.23
N GLY A 18 12.43 13.07 14.95
CA GLY A 18 12.11 11.83 14.28
C GLY A 18 12.77 11.82 12.91
N ARG A 19 13.72 10.90 12.70
CA ARG A 19 14.47 10.76 11.44
C ARG A 19 13.52 10.54 10.27
N GLY A 20 13.66 11.37 9.23
CA GLY A 20 13.02 11.12 7.94
C GLY A 20 13.13 12.31 6.98
N GLN A 21 14.33 12.59 6.48
CA GLN A 21 14.48 13.40 5.27
C GLN A 21 14.25 12.47 4.07
N TYR A 22 13.21 12.69 3.26
CA TYR A 22 13.02 11.91 2.03
C TYR A 22 13.01 12.79 0.78
N ARG A 23 13.80 12.36 -0.21
CA ARG A 23 13.66 12.68 -1.62
C ARG A 23 13.66 11.36 -2.40
N VAL A 24 12.57 11.06 -3.10
CA VAL A 24 12.46 9.89 -3.98
C VAL A 24 12.95 10.28 -5.37
N VAL A 25 13.96 9.57 -5.89
CA VAL A 25 14.33 9.59 -7.31
C VAL A 25 14.52 8.14 -7.75
N MET A 26 13.58 7.62 -8.54
CA MET A 26 13.68 6.29 -9.17
C MET A 26 13.74 6.50 -10.69
N ALA A 27 14.86 6.14 -11.32
CA ALA A 27 14.93 5.94 -12.77
C ALA A 27 14.97 4.42 -13.01
N ALA A 28 13.89 3.86 -13.56
CA ALA A 28 13.83 2.44 -13.88
C ALA A 28 14.36 2.20 -15.31
N ASP A 29 15.35 1.31 -15.44
CA ASP A 29 15.66 0.63 -16.70
C ASP A 29 14.53 -0.37 -17.01
N PRO A 30 13.78 -0.23 -18.12
CA PRO A 30 12.66 -1.10 -18.45
C PRO A 30 13.05 -2.57 -18.66
N ALA A 31 14.34 -2.89 -18.83
CA ALA A 31 14.82 -4.25 -19.06
C ALA A 31 15.17 -5.01 -17.76
N ARG A 32 15.31 -4.34 -16.61
CA ARG A 32 15.68 -4.99 -15.34
C ARG A 32 14.48 -5.09 -14.38
N ARG A 33 13.63 -6.11 -14.61
CA ARG A 33 12.67 -6.61 -13.60
C ARG A 33 13.35 -7.50 -12.54
N THR A 34 14.52 -7.11 -12.05
CA THR A 34 15.12 -7.76 -10.88
C THR A 34 14.84 -6.84 -9.70
N VAL A 35 13.74 -7.09 -8.98
CA VAL A 35 13.62 -6.61 -7.60
C VAL A 35 14.84 -7.18 -6.86
N PRO A 36 15.71 -6.34 -6.27
CA PRO A 36 16.78 -6.85 -5.44
C PRO A 36 16.16 -7.78 -4.40
N THR A 37 16.58 -9.04 -4.38
CA THR A 37 16.17 -9.97 -3.35
C THR A 37 16.78 -9.47 -2.05
N LEU A 38 16.05 -8.63 -1.33
CA LEU A 38 16.35 -8.31 0.05
C LEU A 38 15.91 -9.50 0.91
N ALA A 39 16.52 -10.67 0.66
CA ALA A 39 16.25 -11.90 1.40
C ALA A 39 16.51 -11.63 2.89
N GLY A 40 15.47 -11.81 3.71
CA GLY A 40 15.55 -11.60 5.16
C GLY A 40 15.48 -10.14 5.63
N SER A 41 15.14 -9.19 4.77
CA SER A 41 14.91 -7.81 5.20
C SER A 41 13.54 -7.68 5.87
N GLY A 42 13.43 -6.89 6.94
CA GLY A 42 12.19 -6.59 7.67
C GLY A 42 11.16 -5.78 6.85
N LEU A 43 10.94 -6.14 5.59
CA LEU A 43 9.95 -5.52 4.72
C LEU A 43 8.57 -6.09 5.01
N THR A 44 7.64 -5.18 5.27
CA THR A 44 6.22 -5.48 5.32
C THR A 44 5.59 -5.18 3.95
N GLY A 45 5.00 -6.20 3.34
CA GLY A 45 4.20 -6.08 2.13
C GLY A 45 2.76 -5.69 2.46
N LEU A 46 2.16 -4.79 1.69
CA LEU A 46 0.77 -4.36 1.87
C LEU A 46 0.01 -4.53 0.55
N VAL A 47 -1.06 -5.30 0.57
CA VAL A 47 -2.00 -5.39 -0.55
C VAL A 47 -3.21 -4.52 -0.27
N LEU A 48 -3.47 -3.55 -1.15
CA LEU A 48 -4.66 -2.71 -1.06
C LEU A 48 -5.85 -3.45 -1.69
N CYS A 49 -6.75 -3.94 -0.85
CA CYS A 49 -7.93 -4.72 -1.19
C CYS A 49 -9.23 -3.89 -1.18
N GLY A 50 -9.11 -2.56 -1.05
CA GLY A 50 -10.25 -1.64 -1.04
C GLY A 50 -10.80 -1.27 -2.42
N GLY A 51 -12.01 -0.71 -2.42
CA GLY A 51 -12.69 -0.15 -3.59
C GLY A 51 -13.87 -0.99 -4.08
N ALA A 52 -14.90 -0.31 -4.58
CA ALA A 52 -16.18 -0.92 -4.93
C ALA A 52 -16.17 -1.86 -6.15
N GLY A 53 -15.03 -2.00 -6.84
CA GLY A 53 -14.88 -2.90 -8.00
C GLY A 53 -15.94 -2.75 -9.11
N ARG A 54 -16.57 -1.57 -9.22
CA ARG A 54 -17.75 -1.29 -10.07
C ARG A 54 -17.57 -1.70 -11.54
N ARG A 55 -16.38 -1.48 -12.10
CA ARG A 55 -16.06 -1.84 -13.49
C ARG A 55 -15.85 -3.34 -13.70
N LEU A 56 -15.57 -4.08 -12.63
CA LEU A 56 -15.31 -5.52 -12.65
C LEU A 56 -16.53 -6.33 -12.15
N GLY A 57 -17.66 -5.65 -11.87
CA GLY A 57 -18.91 -6.31 -11.47
C GLY A 57 -18.93 -6.85 -10.04
N GLY A 58 -18.01 -6.44 -9.17
CA GLY A 58 -17.98 -6.91 -7.78
C GLY A 58 -16.62 -6.80 -7.11
N ASP A 59 -16.42 -7.55 -6.04
CA ASP A 59 -15.19 -7.54 -5.22
C ASP A 59 -13.95 -7.92 -6.05
N LYS A 60 -13.17 -6.91 -6.43
CA LYS A 60 -12.00 -7.06 -7.30
C LYS A 60 -10.93 -7.97 -6.68
N ALA A 61 -10.78 -7.98 -5.35
CA ALA A 61 -9.77 -8.80 -4.70
C ALA A 61 -10.02 -10.29 -4.97
N LEU A 62 -11.30 -10.69 -4.95
CA LEU A 62 -11.74 -12.07 -5.15
C LEU A 62 -12.02 -12.43 -6.62
N ALA A 63 -11.93 -11.47 -7.54
CA ALA A 63 -12.09 -11.76 -8.95
C ALA A 63 -11.06 -12.79 -9.42
N THR A 64 -11.53 -13.80 -10.15
CA THR A 64 -10.72 -14.89 -10.65
C THR A 64 -10.25 -14.60 -12.07
N VAL A 65 -8.94 -14.64 -12.29
CA VAL A 65 -8.33 -14.64 -13.62
C VAL A 65 -7.63 -15.97 -13.77
N GLN A 66 -7.77 -16.69 -14.89
CA GLN A 66 -7.11 -17.98 -15.13
C GLN A 66 -7.13 -18.92 -13.90
N GLY A 67 -8.30 -19.12 -13.30
CA GLY A 67 -8.50 -20.07 -12.18
C GLY A 67 -7.94 -19.67 -10.82
N ARG A 68 -7.37 -18.47 -10.63
CA ARG A 68 -6.87 -18.00 -9.33
C ARG A 68 -7.40 -16.61 -8.98
N ALA A 69 -7.64 -16.33 -7.71
CA ALA A 69 -8.08 -14.99 -7.28
C ALA A 69 -6.94 -13.97 -7.40
N LEU A 70 -7.27 -12.73 -7.72
CA LEU A 70 -6.27 -11.65 -7.83
C LEU A 70 -5.52 -11.43 -6.50
N ILE A 71 -6.21 -11.53 -5.36
CA ILE A 71 -5.58 -11.40 -4.04
C ILE A 71 -4.53 -12.49 -3.79
N ASP A 72 -4.80 -13.74 -4.18
CA ASP A 72 -3.86 -14.85 -3.97
C ASP A 72 -2.62 -14.71 -4.84
N ARG A 73 -2.77 -14.06 -6.01
CA ARG A 73 -1.63 -13.69 -6.86
C ARG A 73 -0.79 -12.61 -6.22
N ALA A 74 -1.44 -11.54 -5.72
CA ALA A 74 -0.75 -10.43 -5.10
C ALA A 74 0.04 -10.89 -3.86
N VAL A 75 -0.59 -11.65 -2.97
CA VAL A 75 0.08 -12.19 -1.78
C VAL A 75 1.26 -13.08 -2.17
N ALA A 76 1.06 -14.03 -3.09
CA ALA A 76 2.15 -14.92 -3.50
C ALA A 76 3.30 -14.20 -4.20
N GLY A 77 3.03 -13.05 -4.85
CA GLY A 77 4.08 -12.20 -5.40
C GLY A 77 4.90 -11.47 -4.33
N LEU A 78 4.31 -11.17 -3.17
CA LEU A 78 4.97 -10.48 -2.06
C LEU A 78 5.73 -11.44 -1.13
N ARG A 79 5.22 -12.65 -0.90
CA ARG A 79 5.82 -13.62 0.05
C ARG A 79 7.32 -13.90 -0.15
N PRO A 80 7.88 -13.97 -1.37
CA PRO A 80 9.30 -14.20 -1.56
C PRO A 80 10.22 -13.06 -1.07
N VAL A 81 9.68 -11.86 -0.86
CA VAL A 81 10.46 -10.64 -0.57
C VAL A 81 10.01 -9.88 0.70
N CYS A 82 8.88 -10.27 1.29
CA CYS A 82 8.33 -9.66 2.50
C CYS A 82 8.23 -10.69 3.63
N ALA A 83 8.71 -10.32 4.82
CA ALA A 83 8.60 -11.16 6.01
C ALA A 83 7.17 -11.17 6.57
N THR A 84 6.42 -10.09 6.37
CA THR A 84 5.02 -9.95 6.75
C THR A 84 4.23 -9.41 5.57
N VAL A 85 3.04 -9.94 5.32
CA VAL A 85 2.10 -9.48 4.30
C VAL A 85 0.77 -9.12 4.97
N LEU A 86 0.34 -7.89 4.76
CA LEU A 86 -0.90 -7.31 5.28
C LEU A 86 -1.91 -7.07 4.14
N LEU A 87 -3.19 -7.14 4.47
CA LEU A 87 -4.29 -6.72 3.59
C LEU A 87 -4.92 -5.45 4.12
N ALA A 88 -5.02 -4.38 3.33
CA ALA A 88 -5.82 -3.20 3.67
C ALA A 88 -7.18 -3.28 3.00
N VAL A 89 -8.26 -3.25 3.78
CA VAL A 89 -9.64 -3.29 3.28
C VAL A 89 -10.38 -2.00 3.61
N GLY A 90 -11.31 -1.62 2.74
CA GLY A 90 -12.15 -0.44 2.99
C GLY A 90 -13.16 -0.63 4.10
N ASN A 91 -13.62 -1.85 4.39
CA ASN A 91 -14.64 -2.09 5.41
C ASN A 91 -14.43 -3.46 6.06
N ASP A 92 -15.27 -4.44 5.75
CA ASP A 92 -15.12 -5.81 6.25
C ASP A 92 -14.18 -6.63 5.35
N GLY A 93 -13.20 -7.27 5.97
CA GLY A 93 -12.20 -8.13 5.34
C GLY A 93 -12.38 -9.62 5.62
N GLN A 94 -13.47 -10.05 6.28
CA GLN A 94 -13.67 -11.46 6.66
C GLN A 94 -13.51 -12.43 5.49
N ARG A 95 -13.99 -12.05 4.29
CA ARG A 95 -13.88 -12.88 3.07
C ARG A 95 -12.43 -13.08 2.59
N LEU A 96 -11.50 -12.29 3.08
CA LEU A 96 -10.07 -12.35 2.77
C LEU A 96 -9.25 -12.98 3.90
N SER A 97 -9.90 -13.41 4.99
CA SER A 97 -9.24 -14.06 6.12
C SER A 97 -8.41 -15.27 5.67
N GLY A 98 -7.27 -15.49 6.34
CA GLY A 98 -6.35 -16.58 6.05
C GLY A 98 -5.52 -16.45 4.77
N ARG A 99 -5.70 -15.38 3.97
CA ARG A 99 -4.91 -15.17 2.75
C ARG A 99 -3.57 -14.49 3.01
N ALA A 100 -3.46 -13.69 4.07
CA ALA A 100 -2.23 -13.02 4.51
C ALA A 100 -2.12 -13.09 6.05
N ASP A 101 -1.09 -12.43 6.60
CA ASP A 101 -0.76 -12.56 8.02
C ASP A 101 -1.70 -11.71 8.91
N ALA A 102 -2.17 -10.57 8.40
CA ALA A 102 -3.24 -9.80 9.03
C ALA A 102 -4.02 -8.94 8.01
N THR A 103 -5.19 -8.47 8.44
CA THR A 103 -6.04 -7.55 7.70
C THR A 103 -6.27 -6.29 8.52
N VAL A 104 -6.05 -5.13 7.91
CA VAL A 104 -6.32 -3.81 8.48
C VAL A 104 -7.47 -3.14 7.75
N VAL A 105 -8.27 -2.36 8.49
CA VAL A 105 -9.39 -1.60 7.94
C VAL A 105 -8.98 -0.15 7.81
N ASP A 106 -9.30 0.47 6.67
CA ASP A 106 -9.14 1.91 6.44
C ASP A 106 -9.74 2.72 7.61
N GLN A 107 -9.08 3.82 7.96
CA GLN A 107 -9.56 4.76 8.97
C GLN A 107 -9.71 6.17 8.38
N PRO A 108 -10.94 6.70 8.21
CA PRO A 108 -12.22 6.03 8.40
C PRO A 108 -12.48 4.94 7.32
N PRO A 109 -13.41 3.98 7.57
CA PRO A 109 -13.72 2.93 6.61
C PRO A 109 -14.09 3.48 5.23
N GLY A 110 -13.44 2.96 4.19
CA GLY A 110 -13.74 3.27 2.79
C GLY A 110 -13.19 4.61 2.31
N ALA A 111 -12.32 5.26 3.09
CA ALA A 111 -11.71 6.54 2.74
C ALA A 111 -10.74 6.47 1.55
N GLY A 112 -10.44 5.27 1.05
CA GLY A 112 -9.74 5.06 -0.22
C GLY A 112 -8.26 4.72 -0.04
N PRO A 113 -7.50 4.67 -1.15
CA PRO A 113 -6.18 4.03 -1.16
C PRO A 113 -5.17 4.58 -0.14
N LEU A 114 -5.16 5.90 0.08
CA LEU A 114 -4.25 6.51 1.05
C LEU A 114 -4.60 6.16 2.50
N ALA A 115 -5.88 5.98 2.81
CA ALA A 115 -6.29 5.52 4.14
C ALA A 115 -5.81 4.09 4.39
N GLY A 116 -5.86 3.22 3.37
CA GLY A 116 -5.30 1.87 3.45
C GLY A 116 -3.78 1.85 3.63
N VAL A 117 -3.06 2.74 2.95
CA VAL A 117 -1.62 2.90 3.16
C VAL A 117 -1.32 3.38 4.58
N ALA A 118 -2.04 4.39 5.07
CA ALA A 118 -1.88 4.90 6.42
C ALA A 118 -2.16 3.83 7.49
N ALA A 119 -3.24 3.06 7.31
CA ALA A 119 -3.59 1.95 8.20
C ALA A 119 -2.52 0.84 8.19
N GLY A 120 -1.99 0.50 7.02
CA GLY A 120 -0.91 -0.47 6.89
C GLY A 120 0.38 -0.01 7.57
N LEU A 121 0.78 1.25 7.37
CA LEU A 121 1.96 1.83 8.01
C LEU A 121 1.83 1.90 9.54
N ALA A 122 0.62 2.10 10.07
CA ALA A 122 0.39 2.19 11.52
C ALA A 122 0.62 0.86 12.26
N VAL A 123 0.53 -0.28 11.57
CA VAL A 123 0.68 -1.61 12.18
C VAL A 123 1.87 -2.39 11.63
N ALA A 124 2.54 -1.87 10.59
CA ALA A 124 3.67 -2.54 9.98
C ALA A 124 4.80 -2.69 11.01
N PRO A 125 5.29 -3.91 11.28
CA PRO A 125 6.46 -4.09 12.12
C PRO A 125 7.68 -3.44 11.44
N THR A 126 8.45 -2.69 12.23
CA THR A 126 9.73 -2.06 11.85
C THR A 126 10.93 -2.88 12.29
#